data_AF-A0A9Q0IGW4-F1
#
_entry.id   AF-A0A9Q0IGW4-F1
#
_cell.length_a   1.000
_cell.length_b   1.000
_cell.length_c   1.000
_cell.angle_alpha   90.00
_cell.angle_beta   90.00
_cell.angle_gamma   90.00
#
_symmetry.space_group_name_H-M   'P 1'
#
loop_
_entity.id
_entity.type
_entity.pdbx_description
1 polymer ?
#
loop_
_entity_poly.entity_id
_entity_poly.type
_entity_poly.pdbx_seq_one_letter_code
_entity_poly.pdbx_strand_id
1 'polypeptide(L)'
;MQGLAWVGFTVVLKFLLSTVLGSSDDSKFTSYQDFHTLMYTCAAEFDFMEVETPLRYIKTLLLPINVGVLLVYHGLQLVAFSVLAVLIMRLKLFLTPHMCIMAALICSKQGVANLQAQWGIMGEFSNMPQEELLDWIQGNTEPDAVFAGAMPTMASVKLSTGRAIVNHPHYEDAGLRERTKLVYSMYSRMSGETVKSNLMQLGVHYFVLEDSWCTRRTSMPEIWDVEDPQNAGKVPFCTLVNRDPRPHFSTVFHNNVYKVLKLPR
;
A
#
# COMPACT_ATOMS: atom_id res chain seq x y z
N MET A 1 -28.24 34.03 -14.39
CA MET A 1 -27.13 34.88 -13.86
C MET A 1 -26.87 34.71 -12.35
N GLN A 2 -27.84 34.29 -11.52
CA GLN A 2 -27.61 34.08 -10.08
C GLN A 2 -26.62 32.95 -9.72
N GLY A 3 -26.59 31.84 -10.48
CA GLY A 3 -25.67 30.73 -10.18
C GLY A 3 -24.19 31.08 -10.33
N LEU A 4 -23.84 31.87 -11.36
CA LEU A 4 -22.45 32.31 -11.59
C LEU A 4 -21.96 33.27 -10.50
N ALA A 5 -22.84 34.13 -10.00
CA ALA A 5 -22.52 35.03 -8.90
C ALA A 5 -22.26 34.25 -7.59
N TRP A 6 -23.00 33.18 -7.35
CA TRP A 6 -22.84 32.34 -6.16
C TRP A 6 -21.55 31.50 -6.20
N VAL A 7 -21.20 30.96 -7.37
CA VAL A 7 -19.91 30.28 -7.58
C VAL A 7 -18.74 31.27 -7.44
N GLY A 8 -18.84 32.47 -8.02
CA GLY A 8 -17.82 33.51 -7.86
C GLY A 8 -17.61 33.91 -6.39
N PHE A 9 -18.70 34.13 -5.65
CA PHE A 9 -18.63 34.51 -4.23
C PHE A 9 -18.00 33.41 -3.36
N THR A 10 -18.35 32.14 -3.60
CA THR A 10 -17.78 31.02 -2.83
C THR A 10 -16.30 30.79 -3.10
N VAL A 11 -15.83 30.99 -4.33
CA VAL A 11 -14.40 30.89 -4.69
C VAL A 11 -13.60 32.00 -4.01
N VAL A 12 -14.07 33.25 -4.07
CA VAL A 12 -13.41 34.41 -3.46
C VAL A 12 -13.39 34.29 -1.93
N LEU A 13 -14.49 33.84 -1.33
CA LEU A 13 -14.58 33.65 0.11
C LEU A 13 -13.61 32.57 0.60
N LYS A 14 -13.49 31.44 -0.11
CA LYS A 14 -12.51 30.39 0.21
C LYS A 14 -11.08 30.89 0.11
N PHE A 15 -10.75 31.65 -0.94
CA PHE A 15 -9.40 32.17 -1.14
C PHE A 15 -8.99 33.16 -0.04
N LEU A 16 -9.91 34.05 0.35
CA LEU A 16 -9.69 34.98 1.46
C LEU A 16 -9.54 34.25 2.80
N LEU A 17 -10.38 33.23 3.05
CA LEU A 17 -10.30 32.44 4.28
C LEU A 17 -8.97 31.68 4.37
N SER A 18 -8.51 31.10 3.27
CA SER A 18 -7.21 30.40 3.18
C SER A 18 -6.03 31.35 3.46
N THR A 19 -6.08 32.57 2.92
CA THR A 19 -5.06 33.60 3.14
C THR A 19 -5.04 34.11 4.59
N VAL A 20 -6.21 34.29 5.22
CA VAL A 20 -6.33 34.79 6.60
C VAL A 20 -5.93 33.72 7.62
N LEU A 21 -6.24 32.44 7.35
CA LEU A 21 -5.92 31.33 8.24
C LEU A 21 -4.47 30.84 8.08
N GLY A 22 -3.70 31.41 7.14
CA GLY A 22 -2.31 31.01 6.90
C GLY A 22 -2.15 29.56 6.43
N SER A 23 -3.23 28.94 5.92
CA SER A 23 -3.11 27.67 5.22
C SER A 23 -2.53 27.98 3.85
N SER A 24 -1.23 27.79 3.70
CA SER A 24 -0.61 27.73 2.38
C SER A 24 -1.25 26.56 1.64
N ASP A 25 -2.27 26.83 0.83
CA ASP A 25 -2.69 25.94 -0.26
C ASP A 25 -1.62 26.01 -1.35
N ASP A 26 -0.36 25.78 -0.97
CA ASP A 26 0.67 25.37 -1.91
C ASP A 26 0.10 24.15 -2.60
N SER A 27 -0.07 24.27 -3.90
CA SER A 27 -0.67 23.29 -4.79
C SER A 27 -0.03 21.91 -4.62
N LYS A 28 -0.50 21.12 -3.63
CA LYS A 28 -0.19 19.69 -3.48
C LYS A 28 -0.77 18.86 -4.62
N PHE A 29 -1.53 19.47 -5.53
CA PHE A 29 -2.12 18.83 -6.70
C PHE A 29 -1.27 18.93 -7.99
N THR A 30 -0.19 19.71 -8.02
CA THR A 30 0.56 19.97 -9.28
C THR A 30 2.01 19.46 -9.26
N SER A 31 2.51 18.99 -8.11
CA SER A 31 3.85 18.38 -8.01
C SER A 31 3.84 17.19 -7.02
N TYR A 32 3.17 16.10 -7.39
CA TYR A 32 3.08 14.87 -6.60
C TYR A 32 4.01 13.79 -7.17
N GLN A 33 5.30 14.10 -7.28
CA GLN A 33 6.37 13.17 -7.68
C GLN A 33 7.55 13.25 -6.70
N ASP A 34 7.30 13.40 -5.41
CA ASP A 34 8.34 13.23 -4.39
C ASP A 34 8.66 11.74 -4.19
N PHE A 35 9.90 11.42 -3.84
CA PHE A 35 10.40 10.05 -3.62
C PHE A 35 9.43 9.18 -2.81
N HIS A 36 8.91 9.72 -1.70
CA HIS A 36 8.00 9.01 -0.82
C HIS A 36 6.66 8.70 -1.47
N THR A 37 6.08 9.66 -2.21
CA THR A 37 4.87 9.42 -2.98
C THR A 37 5.07 8.25 -3.94
N LEU A 38 6.12 8.31 -4.76
CA LEU A 38 6.41 7.26 -5.74
C LEU A 38 6.66 5.91 -5.05
N MET A 39 7.37 5.93 -3.92
CA MET A 39 7.63 4.75 -3.10
C MET A 39 6.33 4.07 -2.66
N TYR A 40 5.33 4.83 -2.19
CA TYR A 40 4.06 4.28 -1.72
C TYR A 40 3.07 3.98 -2.85
N THR A 41 3.04 4.76 -3.93
CA THR A 41 2.13 4.52 -5.06
C THR A 41 2.59 3.35 -5.95
N CYS A 42 3.89 3.06 -5.97
CA CYS A 42 4.47 1.95 -6.73
C CYS A 42 4.75 0.71 -5.85
N ALA A 43 4.52 0.80 -4.55
CA ALA A 43 4.65 -0.34 -3.64
C ALA A 43 3.63 -1.43 -3.97
N ALA A 44 4.08 -2.68 -3.96
CA ALA A 44 3.28 -3.84 -4.34
C ALA A 44 2.06 -4.05 -3.44
N GLU A 45 2.11 -3.56 -2.21
CA GLU A 45 1.05 -3.61 -1.20
C GLU A 45 -0.13 -2.67 -1.53
N PHE A 46 0.08 -1.65 -2.36
CA PHE A 46 -0.96 -0.67 -2.74
C PHE A 46 -1.43 -0.80 -4.19
N ASP A 47 -0.73 -1.57 -5.03
CA ASP A 47 -1.03 -1.79 -6.45
C ASP A 47 -2.30 -2.65 -6.65
N PHE A 48 -2.77 -3.34 -5.60
CA PHE A 48 -4.02 -4.07 -5.60
C PHE A 48 -4.72 -3.91 -4.25
N MET A 49 -6.03 -3.64 -4.29
CA MET A 49 -6.90 -3.80 -3.11
C MET A 49 -6.75 -5.25 -2.65
N GLU A 50 -6.04 -5.46 -1.54
CA GLU A 50 -5.73 -6.77 -0.97
C GLU A 50 -7.04 -7.55 -0.85
N VAL A 51 -7.15 -8.75 -1.45
CA VAL A 51 -8.41 -9.52 -1.56
C VAL A 51 -9.05 -9.78 -0.19
N GLU A 52 -8.24 -9.75 0.88
CA GLU A 52 -8.68 -9.78 2.28
C GLU A 52 -9.59 -8.61 2.69
N THR A 53 -9.43 -7.46 2.06
CA THR A 53 -10.20 -6.24 2.34
C THR A 53 -11.67 -6.37 1.90
N PRO A 54 -12.00 -6.70 0.63
CA PRO A 54 -13.37 -7.03 0.25
C PRO A 54 -13.89 -8.27 1.01
N LEU A 55 -13.03 -9.25 1.33
CA LEU A 55 -13.39 -10.39 2.18
C LEU A 55 -13.80 -9.96 3.60
N ARG A 56 -13.10 -9.03 4.25
CA ARG A 56 -13.47 -8.47 5.57
C ARG A 56 -14.78 -7.70 5.50
N TYR A 57 -15.02 -6.91 4.46
CA TYR A 57 -16.30 -6.20 4.26
C TYR A 57 -17.48 -7.18 4.04
N ILE A 58 -17.23 -8.33 3.40
CA ILE A 58 -18.21 -9.40 3.24
C ILE A 58 -18.41 -10.17 4.56
N LYS A 59 -17.33 -10.46 5.31
CA LYS A 59 -17.31 -11.24 6.56
C LYS A 59 -17.90 -10.48 7.76
N THR A 60 -17.73 -9.15 7.81
CA THR A 60 -18.35 -8.26 8.82
C THR A 60 -19.84 -8.03 8.59
N LEU A 61 -20.41 -8.67 7.56
CA LEU A 61 -21.77 -8.46 7.08
C LEU A 61 -22.12 -7.03 6.65
N LEU A 62 -21.19 -6.07 6.73
CA LEU A 62 -21.44 -4.66 6.41
C LEU A 62 -21.81 -4.49 4.92
N LEU A 63 -21.11 -5.20 4.04
CA LEU A 63 -21.41 -5.22 2.61
C LEU A 63 -22.70 -5.99 2.27
N PRO A 64 -22.91 -7.25 2.74
CA PRO A 64 -24.15 -7.98 2.44
C PRO A 64 -25.39 -7.42 3.14
N ILE A 65 -25.28 -6.75 4.30
CA ILE A 65 -26.40 -6.02 4.91
C ILE A 65 -26.76 -4.80 4.06
N ASN A 66 -25.77 -4.00 3.63
CA ASN A 66 -26.05 -2.85 2.76
C ASN A 66 -26.64 -3.29 1.42
N VAL A 67 -26.12 -4.35 0.81
CA VAL A 67 -26.69 -4.96 -0.41
C VAL A 67 -28.10 -5.50 -0.12
N GLY A 68 -28.31 -6.16 1.02
CA GLY A 68 -29.62 -6.67 1.43
C GLY A 68 -30.67 -5.57 1.63
N VAL A 69 -30.30 -4.48 2.31
CA VAL A 69 -31.15 -3.29 2.49
C VAL A 69 -31.46 -2.66 1.13
N LEU A 70 -30.47 -2.59 0.23
CA LEU A 70 -30.65 -2.10 -1.14
C LEU A 70 -31.65 -2.98 -1.93
N LEU A 71 -31.55 -4.31 -1.78
CA LEU A 71 -32.45 -5.27 -2.42
C LEU A 71 -33.88 -5.18 -1.87
N VAL A 72 -34.05 -5.05 -0.55
CA VAL A 72 -35.37 -4.88 0.08
C VAL A 72 -35.98 -3.56 -0.35
N TYR A 73 -35.21 -2.47 -0.36
CA TYR A 73 -35.66 -1.16 -0.82
C TYR A 73 -36.11 -1.21 -2.29
N HIS A 74 -35.28 -1.77 -3.18
CA HIS A 74 -35.63 -1.92 -4.60
C HIS A 74 -36.79 -2.89 -4.83
N GLY A 75 -36.94 -3.94 -4.03
CA GLY A 75 -38.07 -4.86 -4.06
C GLY A 75 -39.38 -4.19 -3.64
N LEU A 76 -39.38 -3.45 -2.54
CA LEU A 76 -40.54 -2.68 -2.08
C LEU A 76 -40.94 -1.62 -3.12
N GLN A 77 -39.95 -0.96 -3.71
CA GLN A 77 -40.14 0.06 -4.75
C GLN A 77 -40.71 -0.55 -6.04
N LEU A 78 -40.27 -1.75 -6.44
CA LEU A 78 -40.83 -2.50 -7.56
C LEU A 78 -42.32 -2.84 -7.32
N VAL A 79 -42.68 -3.27 -6.11
CA VAL A 79 -44.08 -3.57 -5.75
C VAL A 79 -44.92 -2.29 -5.81
N ALA A 80 -44.46 -1.19 -5.19
CA ALA A 80 -45.17 0.09 -5.19
C ALA A 80 -45.39 0.63 -6.61
N PHE A 81 -44.36 0.59 -7.46
CA PHE A 81 -44.48 1.02 -8.86
C PHE A 81 -45.33 0.07 -9.70
N SER A 82 -45.36 -1.22 -9.40
CA SER A 82 -46.24 -2.18 -10.08
C SER A 82 -47.72 -1.90 -9.76
N VAL A 83 -48.05 -1.63 -8.50
CA VAL A 83 -49.40 -1.21 -8.09
C VAL A 83 -49.79 0.11 -8.77
N LEU A 84 -48.90 1.09 -8.78
CA LEU A 84 -49.14 2.38 -9.43
C LEU A 84 -49.28 2.26 -10.96
N ALA A 85 -48.55 1.35 -11.60
CA ALA A 85 -48.64 1.08 -13.04
C ALA A 85 -49.95 0.37 -13.44
N VAL A 86 -50.53 -0.44 -12.54
CA VAL A 86 -51.88 -1.00 -12.73
C VAL A 86 -52.94 0.09 -12.59
N LEU A 87 -52.77 1.02 -11.64
CA LEU A 87 -53.67 2.15 -11.43
C LEU A 87 -53.57 3.20 -12.55
N ILE A 88 -52.38 3.38 -13.15
CA ILE A 88 -52.11 4.40 -14.17
C ILE A 88 -51.33 3.76 -15.33
N MET A 89 -52.06 3.37 -16.40
CA MET A 89 -51.52 2.60 -17.55
C MET A 89 -50.34 3.24 -18.33
N ARG A 90 -50.01 4.51 -18.08
CA ARG A 90 -48.97 5.26 -18.80
C ARG A 90 -47.57 5.27 -18.14
N LEU A 91 -47.37 4.67 -16.97
CA LEU A 91 -46.12 4.79 -16.18
C LEU A 91 -45.22 3.52 -16.25
N LYS A 92 -45.02 2.94 -17.43
CA LYS A 92 -44.22 1.69 -17.59
C LYS A 92 -42.69 1.89 -17.69
N LEU A 93 -42.22 3.14 -17.81
CA LEU A 93 -40.81 3.47 -18.06
C LEU A 93 -39.88 3.29 -16.84
N PHE A 94 -40.42 3.31 -15.61
CA PHE A 94 -39.63 3.17 -14.38
C PHE A 94 -39.34 1.72 -13.96
N LEU A 95 -39.95 0.73 -14.61
CA LEU A 95 -39.83 -0.68 -14.21
C LEU A 95 -38.62 -1.40 -14.86
N THR A 96 -38.16 -0.89 -16.00
CA THR A 96 -37.09 -1.50 -16.81
C THR A 96 -35.73 -1.63 -16.10
N PRO A 97 -35.19 -0.63 -15.37
CA PRO A 97 -33.88 -0.77 -14.73
C PRO A 97 -33.88 -1.83 -13.61
N HIS A 98 -34.99 -1.97 -12.87
CA HIS A 98 -35.12 -2.97 -11.81
C HIS A 98 -35.15 -4.41 -12.36
N MET A 99 -35.86 -4.63 -13.48
CA MET A 99 -35.90 -5.94 -14.13
C MET A 99 -34.52 -6.35 -14.69
N CYS A 100 -33.73 -5.39 -15.19
CA CYS A 100 -32.36 -5.64 -15.65
C CYS A 100 -31.41 -6.03 -14.51
N ILE A 101 -31.50 -5.36 -13.35
CA ILE A 101 -30.68 -5.70 -12.17
C ILE A 101 -31.00 -7.11 -11.65
N MET A 102 -32.29 -7.47 -11.58
CA MET A 102 -32.71 -8.79 -11.10
C MET A 102 -32.30 -9.92 -12.05
N ALA A 103 -32.33 -9.69 -13.36
CA ALA A 103 -31.87 -10.66 -14.36
C ALA A 103 -30.35 -10.92 -14.28
N ALA A 104 -29.54 -9.87 -14.06
CA ALA A 104 -28.09 -9.99 -13.94
C ALA A 104 -27.65 -10.84 -12.74
N LEU A 105 -28.36 -10.75 -11.60
CA LEU A 105 -28.09 -11.55 -10.41
C LEU A 105 -28.32 -13.06 -10.62
N ILE A 106 -29.36 -13.42 -11.38
CA ILE A 106 -29.73 -14.82 -11.65
C ILE A 106 -28.72 -15.50 -12.61
N CYS A 107 -28.07 -14.74 -13.49
CA CYS A 107 -27.05 -15.23 -14.41
C CYS A 107 -25.68 -15.52 -13.75
N SER A 108 -25.48 -15.18 -12.48
CA SER A 108 -24.20 -15.35 -11.77
C SER A 108 -23.98 -16.76 -11.18
N LYS A 109 -24.51 -17.82 -11.82
CA LYS A 109 -24.33 -19.22 -11.34
C LYS A 109 -22.87 -19.69 -11.44
N GLN A 110 -22.16 -19.23 -12.47
CA GLN A 110 -20.72 -19.45 -12.61
C GLN A 110 -19.90 -18.73 -11.53
N GLY A 111 -20.40 -17.58 -11.04
CA GLY A 111 -19.77 -16.82 -9.95
C GLY A 111 -19.82 -17.56 -8.61
N VAL A 112 -20.94 -18.23 -8.31
CA VAL A 112 -21.09 -19.04 -7.09
C VAL A 112 -20.13 -20.23 -7.08
N ALA A 113 -19.98 -20.93 -8.21
CA ALA A 113 -19.04 -22.05 -8.33
C ALA A 113 -17.57 -21.61 -8.17
N ASN A 114 -17.20 -20.46 -8.73
CA ASN A 114 -15.86 -19.88 -8.57
C ASN A 114 -15.60 -19.41 -7.13
N LEU A 115 -16.61 -18.87 -6.44
CA LEU A 115 -16.52 -18.47 -5.02
C LEU A 115 -16.38 -19.68 -4.09
N GLN A 116 -17.10 -20.77 -4.35
CA GLN A 116 -16.95 -22.02 -3.60
C GLN A 116 -15.56 -22.64 -3.76
N ALA A 117 -14.97 -22.58 -4.95
CA ALA A 117 -13.59 -23.03 -5.18
C ALA A 117 -12.56 -22.19 -4.39
N GLN A 118 -12.78 -20.87 -4.26
CA GLN A 118 -11.91 -19.95 -3.52
C GLN A 118 -12.10 -20.03 -1.99
N TRP A 119 -13.32 -20.29 -1.51
CA TRP A 119 -13.59 -20.52 -0.07
C TRP A 119 -12.95 -21.79 0.48
N GLY A 120 -12.60 -22.76 -0.38
CA GLY A 120 -11.84 -23.95 0.00
C GLY A 120 -10.36 -23.68 0.34
N ILE A 121 -9.85 -22.47 0.11
CA ILE A 121 -8.46 -22.06 0.34
C ILE A 121 -8.33 -21.26 1.66
N MET A 122 -9.38 -21.24 2.50
CA MET A 122 -9.39 -20.47 3.74
C MET A 122 -8.57 -21.16 4.85
N GLY A 123 -7.25 -21.01 4.78
CA GLY A 123 -6.29 -21.29 5.87
C GLY A 123 -5.68 -19.99 6.39
N GLU A 124 -5.17 -20.00 7.63
CA GLU A 124 -4.37 -18.91 8.21
C GLU A 124 -3.35 -18.36 7.21
N PHE A 125 -3.17 -17.04 7.19
CA PHE A 125 -2.08 -16.38 6.47
C PHE A 125 -0.75 -16.97 6.96
N SER A 126 -0.25 -17.97 6.25
CA SER A 126 0.99 -18.68 6.56
C SER A 126 2.07 -18.16 5.63
N ASN A 127 2.71 -17.08 6.05
CA ASN A 127 3.91 -16.60 5.39
C ASN A 127 5.13 -17.29 6.00
N MET A 128 5.34 -18.56 5.64
CA MET A 128 6.45 -19.38 6.14
C MET A 128 7.81 -18.66 6.00
N PRO A 129 8.18 -18.02 4.85
CA PRO A 129 9.44 -17.28 4.76
C PRO A 129 9.57 -16.12 5.76
N GLN A 130 8.47 -15.46 6.10
CA GLN A 130 8.47 -14.37 7.07
C GLN A 130 8.55 -14.92 8.50
N GLU A 131 7.85 -16.00 8.80
CA GLU A 131 7.93 -16.68 10.11
C GLU A 131 9.36 -17.17 10.39
N GLU A 132 10.00 -17.84 9.43
CA GLU A 132 11.41 -18.27 9.55
C GLU A 132 12.36 -17.10 9.86
N LEU A 133 12.16 -15.95 9.21
CA LEU A 133 12.95 -14.75 9.46
C LEU A 133 12.75 -14.26 10.91
N LEU A 134 11.50 -14.19 11.36
CA LEU A 134 11.16 -13.67 12.69
C LEU A 134 11.68 -14.59 13.80
N ASP A 135 11.56 -15.90 13.62
CA ASP A 135 12.09 -16.91 14.53
C ASP A 135 13.62 -16.85 14.59
N TRP A 136 14.28 -16.71 13.44
CA TRP A 136 15.72 -16.54 13.39
C TRP A 136 16.17 -15.28 14.12
N ILE A 137 15.49 -14.14 13.91
CA ILE A 137 15.77 -12.88 14.62
C ILE A 137 15.64 -13.09 16.13
N GLN A 138 14.57 -13.76 16.57
CA GLN A 138 14.33 -14.03 17.98
C GLN A 138 15.45 -14.84 18.64
N GLY A 139 15.94 -15.89 17.98
CA GLY A 139 16.95 -16.80 18.53
C GLY A 139 18.41 -16.38 18.34
N ASN A 140 18.73 -15.55 17.34
CA ASN A 140 20.12 -15.32 16.91
C ASN A 140 20.59 -13.87 17.02
N THR A 141 19.73 -12.95 17.47
CA THR A 141 20.10 -11.53 17.61
C THR A 141 19.85 -11.00 19.01
N GLU A 142 20.74 -10.10 19.43
CA GLU A 142 20.66 -9.43 20.72
C GLU A 142 19.35 -8.63 20.87
N PRO A 143 18.81 -8.46 22.09
CA PRO A 143 17.58 -7.70 22.32
C PRO A 143 17.69 -6.21 21.93
N ASP A 144 18.88 -5.64 21.99
CA ASP A 144 19.19 -4.25 21.60
C ASP A 144 19.58 -4.11 20.12
N ALA A 145 19.51 -5.20 19.34
CA ALA A 145 19.80 -5.17 17.92
C ALA A 145 18.83 -4.24 17.18
N VAL A 146 19.38 -3.48 16.23
CA VAL A 146 18.67 -2.45 15.48
C VAL A 146 18.58 -2.90 14.03
N PHE A 147 17.37 -2.95 13.50
CA PHE A 147 17.06 -3.42 12.16
C PHE A 147 16.62 -2.29 11.24
N ALA A 148 16.93 -2.45 9.95
CA ALA A 148 16.41 -1.61 8.87
C ALA A 148 16.02 -2.49 7.67
N GLY A 149 15.08 -2.02 6.86
CA GLY A 149 14.59 -2.75 5.69
C GLY A 149 13.31 -2.14 5.14
N ALA A 150 12.55 -2.90 4.36
CA ALA A 150 11.24 -2.43 3.90
C ALA A 150 10.29 -2.24 5.09
N MET A 151 9.53 -1.15 5.07
CA MET A 151 8.58 -0.79 6.14
C MET A 151 7.62 -1.92 6.56
N PRO A 152 6.95 -2.66 5.64
CA PRO A 152 6.04 -3.74 6.05
C PRO A 152 6.78 -4.83 6.84
N THR A 153 7.97 -5.22 6.39
CA THR A 153 8.81 -6.20 7.08
C THR A 153 9.29 -5.69 8.44
N MET A 154 9.68 -4.41 8.54
CA MET A 154 10.09 -3.80 9.80
C MET A 154 8.94 -3.74 10.82
N ALA A 155 7.70 -3.53 10.38
CA ALA A 155 6.53 -3.61 11.26
C ALA A 155 6.40 -5.00 11.88
N SER A 156 6.51 -6.06 11.07
CA SER A 156 6.50 -7.46 11.56
C SER A 156 7.65 -7.74 12.52
N VAL A 157 8.87 -7.29 12.20
CA VAL A 157 10.03 -7.44 13.10
C VAL A 157 9.74 -6.76 14.43
N LYS A 158 9.26 -5.50 14.43
CA LYS A 158 9.00 -4.78 15.68
C LYS A 158 7.93 -5.45 16.52
N LEU A 159 6.82 -5.86 15.91
CA LEU A 159 5.67 -6.43 16.61
C LEU A 159 5.93 -7.85 17.12
N SER A 160 6.57 -8.71 16.32
CA SER A 160 6.76 -10.12 16.67
C SER A 160 8.02 -10.37 17.48
N THR A 161 9.07 -9.56 17.30
CA THR A 161 10.38 -9.82 17.93
C THR A 161 10.78 -8.77 18.96
N GLY A 162 10.13 -7.59 18.98
CA GLY A 162 10.44 -6.50 19.89
C GLY A 162 11.67 -5.66 19.54
N ARG A 163 12.49 -6.08 18.55
CA ARG A 163 13.75 -5.42 18.18
C ARG A 163 13.52 -3.97 17.74
N ALA A 164 14.52 -3.13 17.94
CA ALA A 164 14.45 -1.74 17.49
C ALA A 164 14.49 -1.67 15.95
N ILE A 165 13.70 -0.78 15.37
CA ILE A 165 13.68 -0.52 13.93
C ILE A 165 14.04 0.95 13.65
N VAL A 166 14.76 1.20 12.57
CA VAL A 166 15.21 2.57 12.22
C VAL A 166 14.15 3.37 11.48
N ASN A 167 13.47 2.75 10.51
CA ASN A 167 12.46 3.40 9.68
C ASN A 167 11.05 2.96 10.07
N HIS A 168 10.15 3.94 10.21
CA HIS A 168 8.75 3.74 10.53
C HIS A 168 7.88 4.55 9.54
N PRO A 169 6.73 4.03 9.05
CA PRO A 169 5.87 4.67 8.06
C PRO A 169 5.08 5.88 8.62
N HIS A 170 5.78 6.90 9.12
CA HIS A 170 5.18 8.18 9.51
C HIS A 170 5.64 9.27 8.55
N TYR A 171 4.82 9.55 7.54
CA TYR A 171 5.11 10.53 6.49
C TYR A 171 5.08 11.99 7.01
N GLU A 172 4.31 12.26 8.05
CA GLU A 172 4.11 13.62 8.55
C GLU A 172 5.37 14.20 9.22
N ASP A 173 6.24 13.34 9.72
CA ASP A 173 7.50 13.74 10.35
C ASP A 173 8.62 13.84 9.30
N ALA A 174 9.25 15.02 9.20
CA ALA A 174 10.32 15.26 8.23
C ALA A 174 11.59 14.44 8.53
N GLY A 175 11.93 14.26 9.81
CA GLY A 175 13.12 13.50 10.21
C GLY A 175 12.95 12.00 9.93
N LEU A 176 11.77 11.43 10.17
CA LEU A 176 11.49 10.02 9.87
C LEU A 176 11.47 9.74 8.36
N ARG A 177 11.02 10.70 7.56
CA ARG A 177 11.12 10.64 6.09
C ARG A 177 12.57 10.59 5.61
N GLU A 178 13.42 11.47 6.12
CA GLU A 178 14.84 11.50 5.77
C GLU A 178 15.55 10.19 6.15
N ARG A 179 15.32 9.69 7.38
CA ARG A 179 15.85 8.39 7.82
C ARG A 179 15.38 7.25 6.93
N THR A 180 14.11 7.25 6.54
CA THR A 180 13.57 6.27 5.60
C THR A 180 14.28 6.33 4.26
N LYS A 181 14.49 7.54 3.71
CA LYS A 181 15.20 7.72 2.44
C LYS A 181 16.61 7.13 2.51
N LEU A 182 17.34 7.35 3.60
CA LEU A 182 18.65 6.75 3.82
C LEU A 182 18.60 5.22 3.89
N VAL A 183 17.59 4.63 4.54
CA VAL A 183 17.39 3.16 4.55
C VAL A 183 17.14 2.62 3.14
N TYR A 184 16.26 3.27 2.38
CA TYR A 184 15.93 2.85 1.02
C TYR A 184 17.04 3.14 -0.01
N SER A 185 18.11 3.87 0.37
CA SER A 185 19.30 4.03 -0.47
C SER A 185 19.98 2.69 -0.81
N MET A 186 19.72 1.63 -0.05
CA MET A 186 20.13 0.26 -0.39
C MET A 186 19.67 -0.16 -1.80
N TYR A 187 18.48 0.26 -2.20
CA TYR A 187 17.88 -0.06 -3.50
C TYR A 187 18.22 0.96 -4.59
N SER A 188 19.05 1.95 -4.27
CA SER A 188 19.54 2.93 -5.24
C SER A 188 20.67 2.36 -6.10
N ARG A 189 21.25 3.21 -6.96
CA ARG A 189 22.44 2.93 -7.75
C ARG A 189 23.72 3.57 -7.18
N MET A 190 23.69 3.98 -5.90
CA MET A 190 24.85 4.54 -5.19
C MET A 190 25.95 3.50 -4.96
N SER A 191 27.14 3.96 -4.58
CA SER A 191 28.24 3.06 -4.21
C SER A 191 27.97 2.34 -2.89
N GLY A 192 28.56 1.17 -2.71
CA GLY A 192 28.37 0.38 -1.49
C GLY A 192 28.96 1.05 -0.25
N GLU A 193 30.01 1.85 -0.38
CA GLU A 193 30.56 2.66 0.71
C GLU A 193 29.56 3.72 1.19
N THR A 194 28.87 4.37 0.24
CA THR A 194 27.89 5.42 0.54
C THR A 194 26.70 4.83 1.28
N VAL A 195 26.13 3.73 0.76
CA VAL A 195 25.02 3.02 1.40
C VAL A 195 25.41 2.50 2.79
N LYS A 196 26.60 1.91 2.93
CA LYS A 196 27.13 1.46 4.21
C LYS A 196 27.22 2.62 5.21
N SER A 197 27.80 3.76 4.79
CA SER A 197 27.93 4.96 5.63
C SER A 197 26.57 5.46 6.14
N ASN A 198 25.59 5.56 5.24
CA ASN A 198 24.23 5.99 5.57
C ASN A 198 23.60 5.09 6.64
N LEU A 199 23.72 3.77 6.51
CA LEU A 199 23.14 2.83 7.48
C LEU A 199 23.89 2.82 8.81
N MET A 200 25.22 2.98 8.80
CA MET A 200 26.02 3.12 10.03
C MET A 200 25.66 4.40 10.80
N GLN A 201 25.44 5.52 10.10
CA GLN A 201 25.02 6.78 10.71
C GLN A 201 23.69 6.64 11.47
N LEU A 202 22.81 5.75 11.00
CA LEU A 202 21.52 5.46 11.63
C LEU A 202 21.60 4.43 12.77
N GLY A 203 22.79 3.89 13.06
CA GLY A 203 23.00 2.88 14.09
C GLY A 203 22.43 1.50 13.74
N VAL A 204 22.31 1.17 12.45
CA VAL A 204 21.78 -0.11 12.00
C VAL A 204 22.79 -1.23 12.28
N HIS A 205 22.32 -2.33 12.87
CA HIS A 205 23.12 -3.55 13.07
C HIS A 205 22.88 -4.56 11.95
N TYR A 206 21.61 -4.72 11.56
CA TYR A 206 21.18 -5.68 10.54
C TYR A 206 20.26 -5.01 9.52
N PHE A 207 20.47 -5.29 8.25
CA PHE A 207 19.59 -4.86 7.16
C PHE A 207 18.88 -6.08 6.58
N VAL A 208 17.55 -6.04 6.46
CA VAL A 208 16.74 -7.07 5.82
C VAL A 208 16.52 -6.67 4.36
N LEU A 209 17.19 -7.39 3.45
CA LEU A 209 17.09 -7.21 2.00
C LEU A 209 16.02 -8.13 1.42
N GLU A 210 15.18 -7.57 0.56
CA GLU A 210 14.12 -8.26 -0.18
C GLU A 210 14.35 -8.10 -1.69
N ASP A 211 14.39 -9.21 -2.43
CA ASP A 211 14.70 -9.18 -3.87
C ASP A 211 13.58 -8.56 -4.72
N SER A 212 12.34 -8.63 -4.24
CA SER A 212 11.15 -8.05 -4.88
C SER A 212 11.29 -6.55 -5.12
N TRP A 213 11.95 -5.82 -4.21
CA TRP A 213 12.17 -4.38 -4.33
C TRP A 213 13.28 -4.02 -5.33
N CYS A 214 14.12 -4.99 -5.71
CA CYS A 214 15.24 -4.79 -6.65
C CYS A 214 14.86 -4.98 -8.12
N THR A 215 13.98 -5.95 -8.44
CA THR A 215 13.83 -6.48 -9.80
C THR A 215 12.46 -6.25 -10.43
N ARG A 216 11.48 -5.69 -9.69
CA ARG A 216 10.10 -5.50 -10.17
C ARG A 216 10.00 -4.46 -11.31
N ARG A 217 8.93 -4.53 -12.11
CA ARG A 217 8.55 -3.43 -13.04
C ARG A 217 8.12 -2.21 -12.22
N THR A 218 8.62 -1.01 -12.55
CA THR A 218 8.62 0.18 -11.67
C THR A 218 9.28 -0.08 -10.32
N SER A 219 10.50 -0.61 -10.37
CA SER A 219 11.27 -0.96 -9.18
C SER A 219 11.82 0.28 -8.46
N MET A 220 12.15 0.10 -7.17
CA MET A 220 12.76 1.13 -6.34
C MET A 220 13.99 1.84 -6.97
N PRO A 221 14.87 1.17 -7.74
CA PRO A 221 15.94 1.83 -8.47
C PRO A 221 15.47 2.89 -9.48
N GLU A 222 14.32 2.69 -10.15
CA GLU A 222 13.78 3.66 -11.12
C GLU A 222 13.30 4.93 -10.42
N ILE A 223 12.74 4.81 -9.21
CA ILE A 223 12.36 5.96 -8.36
C ILE A 223 13.61 6.73 -7.95
N TRP A 224 14.68 6.02 -7.60
CA TRP A 224 15.98 6.63 -7.27
C TRP A 224 16.65 7.32 -8.46
N ASP A 225 16.40 6.88 -9.70
CA ASP A 225 16.97 7.54 -10.88
C ASP A 225 16.42 8.97 -11.08
N VAL A 226 15.21 9.25 -10.58
CA VAL A 226 14.63 10.61 -10.56
C VAL A 226 15.25 11.46 -9.45
N GLU A 227 15.48 10.86 -8.28
CA GLU A 227 16.01 11.55 -7.11
C GLU A 227 17.53 11.79 -7.18
N ASP A 228 18.27 10.86 -7.79
CA ASP A 228 19.72 10.87 -7.96
C ASP A 228 20.11 10.61 -9.43
N PRO A 229 19.95 11.62 -10.30
CA PRO A 229 20.25 11.50 -11.72
C PRO A 229 21.74 11.26 -12.01
N GLN A 230 22.64 11.49 -11.04
CA GLN A 230 24.08 11.29 -11.24
C GLN A 230 24.46 9.81 -11.28
N ASN A 231 23.71 8.98 -10.56
CA ASN A 231 23.92 7.53 -10.52
C ASN A 231 22.98 6.76 -11.45
N ALA A 232 22.11 7.46 -12.19
CA ALA A 232 21.17 6.86 -13.13
C ALA A 232 21.88 5.97 -14.17
N GLY A 233 21.27 4.81 -14.45
CA GLY A 233 21.77 3.86 -15.45
C GLY A 233 22.91 2.92 -15.00
N LYS A 234 23.50 3.11 -13.80
CA LYS A 234 24.43 2.13 -13.19
C LYS A 234 23.68 0.86 -12.75
N VAL A 235 24.38 -0.22 -12.39
CA VAL A 235 23.69 -1.40 -11.83
C VAL A 235 23.16 -1.06 -10.42
N PRO A 236 21.90 -1.41 -10.07
CA PRO A 236 21.38 -1.18 -8.72
C PRO A 236 22.23 -1.89 -7.67
N PHE A 237 22.54 -1.19 -6.59
CA PHE A 237 23.41 -1.72 -5.54
C PHE A 237 22.84 -2.98 -4.91
N CYS A 238 21.53 -3.01 -4.69
CA CYS A 238 20.85 -4.18 -4.14
C CYS A 238 21.01 -5.46 -5.00
N THR A 239 21.11 -5.34 -6.34
CA THR A 239 21.41 -6.46 -7.23
C THR A 239 22.83 -6.98 -7.03
N LEU A 240 23.80 -6.09 -6.79
CA LEU A 240 25.19 -6.46 -6.50
C LEU A 240 25.28 -7.16 -5.15
N VAL A 241 24.68 -6.59 -4.12
CA VAL A 241 24.67 -7.12 -2.75
C VAL A 241 23.93 -8.45 -2.67
N ASN A 242 22.86 -8.63 -3.45
CA ASN A 242 22.16 -9.91 -3.49
C ASN A 242 23.07 -11.03 -4.03
N ARG A 243 24.01 -10.72 -4.93
CA ARG A 243 24.99 -11.68 -5.47
C ARG A 243 26.20 -11.87 -4.55
N ASP A 244 26.93 -10.81 -4.25
CA ASP A 244 28.03 -10.81 -3.27
C ASP A 244 27.94 -9.54 -2.40
N PRO A 245 27.59 -9.66 -1.11
CA PRO A 245 27.48 -8.53 -0.20
C PRO A 245 28.83 -7.96 0.25
N ARG A 246 29.94 -8.66 -0.01
CA ARG A 246 31.28 -8.22 0.40
C ARG A 246 31.82 -7.11 -0.53
N PRO A 247 32.67 -6.21 -0.03
CA PRO A 247 33.25 -6.15 1.31
C PRO A 247 32.38 -5.39 2.34
N HIS A 248 31.25 -4.82 1.91
CA HIS A 248 30.49 -3.87 2.73
C HIS A 248 29.59 -4.52 3.78
N PHE A 249 29.11 -5.74 3.53
CA PHE A 249 28.21 -6.47 4.41
C PHE A 249 28.56 -7.96 4.46
N SER A 250 28.04 -8.66 5.47
CA SER A 250 28.09 -10.12 5.54
C SER A 250 26.70 -10.71 5.70
N THR A 251 26.36 -11.72 4.91
CA THR A 251 25.08 -12.43 5.06
C THR A 251 25.11 -13.29 6.32
N VAL A 252 24.10 -13.16 7.17
CA VAL A 252 23.93 -13.95 8.41
C VAL A 252 22.69 -14.83 8.40
N PHE A 253 21.73 -14.53 7.52
CA PHE A 253 20.53 -15.34 7.26
C PHE A 253 20.09 -15.16 5.82
N HIS A 254 19.52 -16.20 5.22
CA HIS A 254 18.97 -16.17 3.88
C HIS A 254 17.91 -17.26 3.70
N ASN A 255 16.76 -16.89 3.16
CA ASN A 255 15.75 -17.81 2.65
C ASN A 255 15.26 -17.37 1.27
N ASN A 256 14.16 -17.93 0.79
CA ASN A 256 13.67 -17.70 -0.57
C ASN A 256 13.20 -16.26 -0.84
N VAL A 257 12.98 -15.44 0.20
CA VAL A 257 12.45 -14.07 0.08
C VAL A 257 13.40 -13.04 0.70
N TYR A 258 13.95 -13.35 1.87
CA TYR A 258 14.70 -12.41 2.71
C TYR A 258 16.18 -12.80 2.82
N LYS A 259 17.04 -11.79 2.81
CA LYS A 259 18.47 -11.92 3.13
C LYS A 259 18.83 -10.91 4.21
N VAL A 260 19.33 -11.38 5.35
CA VAL A 260 19.77 -10.51 6.44
C VAL A 260 21.26 -10.26 6.31
N LEU A 261 21.60 -8.98 6.19
CA LEU A 261 22.93 -8.45 6.03
C LEU A 261 23.39 -7.83 7.35
N LYS A 262 24.51 -8.30 7.89
CA LYS A 262 25.16 -7.70 9.06
C LYS A 262 26.12 -6.61 8.62
N LEU A 263 26.05 -5.46 9.28
CA LEU A 263 26.98 -4.37 9.04
C LEU A 263 28.32 -4.62 9.77
N PRO A 264 29.47 -4.39 9.12
CA PRO A 264 30.76 -4.42 9.79
C PRO A 264 30.89 -3.18 10.67
N ARG A 265 31.21 -3.39 11.95
CA ARG A 265 31.52 -2.34 12.91
C ARG A 265 32.99 -1.93 12.79
#